data_AF-X1VIF2-F1
#
_entry.id   AF-X1VIF2-F1
#
_cell.length_a   1.000
_cell.length_b   1.000
_cell.length_c   1.000
_cell.angle_alpha   90.00
_cell.angle_beta   90.00
_cell.angle_gamma   90.00
#
_symmetry.space_group_name_H-M   'P 1'
#
loop_
_entity.id
_entity.type
_entity.pdbx_description
1 polymer ?
#
loop_
_entity_poly.entity_id
_entity_poly.type
_entity_poly.pdbx_seq_one_letter_code
_entity_poly.pdbx_strand_id
1 'polypeptide(L)'
;METIPGPSTDELAICCRELGVHVIAGLLEVDADKCFNTAVLVGPRGLVGKYRKIHLPFLGIDRFIDHGNQPFRVYQTPIGNIGMHICYDCNFPESARVMTLLGADILALPTNWPEGREKVAKHVILARAYEN
;
A
#
# COMPACT_ATOMS: atom_id res chain seq x y z
N MET A 1 7.49 4.62 14.21
CA MET A 1 7.16 5.83 13.45
C MET A 1 8.46 6.40 12.95
N GLU A 2 8.59 6.66 11.66
CA GLU A 2 9.84 7.11 11.04
C GLU A 2 9.56 7.89 9.75
N THR A 3 10.56 8.61 9.22
CA THR A 3 10.46 9.19 7.88
C THR A 3 10.52 8.11 6.82
N ILE A 4 9.99 8.38 5.62
CA ILE A 4 10.15 7.50 4.46
C ILE A 4 10.76 8.29 3.29
N PRO A 5 12.01 7.98 2.88
CA PRO A 5 12.86 6.88 3.35
C PRO A 5 13.35 7.02 4.80
N GLY A 6 13.69 5.89 5.41
CA GLY A 6 14.15 5.78 6.79
C GLY A 6 14.68 4.38 7.14
N PRO A 7 15.07 4.14 8.41
CA PRO A 7 15.71 2.91 8.87
C PRO A 7 15.09 1.62 8.35
N SER A 8 13.77 1.45 8.45
CA SER A 8 13.13 0.19 8.02
C SER A 8 13.19 0.01 6.50
N THR A 9 13.06 1.09 5.71
CA THR A 9 13.19 0.98 4.24
C THR A 9 14.62 0.72 3.80
N ASP A 10 15.60 1.18 4.57
CA ASP A 10 17.02 0.94 4.30
C ASP A 10 17.38 -0.53 4.59
N GLU A 11 16.91 -1.08 5.70
CA GLU A 11 17.06 -2.51 6.01
C GLU A 11 16.36 -3.40 4.97
N LEU A 12 15.12 -3.06 4.61
CA LEU A 12 14.40 -3.76 3.55
C LEU A 12 15.15 -3.69 2.21
N ALA A 13 15.78 -2.56 1.87
CA ALA A 13 16.54 -2.41 0.64
C ALA A 13 17.79 -3.30 0.61
N ILE A 14 18.43 -3.55 1.76
CA ILE A 14 19.53 -4.52 1.89
C ILE A 14 19.01 -5.92 1.56
N CYS A 15 17.95 -6.38 2.23
CA CYS A 15 17.37 -7.70 1.99
C CYS A 15 16.86 -7.88 0.56
N CYS A 16 16.18 -6.87 -0.01
CA CYS A 16 15.66 -6.92 -1.38
C CYS A 16 16.79 -7.04 -2.39
N ARG A 17 17.93 -6.38 -2.16
CA ARG A 17 19.11 -6.48 -3.02
C ARG A 17 19.78 -7.84 -2.94
N GLU A 18 19.93 -8.39 -1.73
CA GLU A 18 20.55 -9.71 -1.51
C GLU A 18 19.72 -10.85 -2.10
N LEU A 19 18.40 -10.78 -1.97
CA LEU A 19 17.48 -11.82 -2.40
C LEU A 19 16.94 -11.62 -3.83
N GLY A 20 17.14 -10.44 -4.43
CA GLY A 20 16.63 -10.11 -5.76
C GLY A 20 15.10 -9.99 -5.83
N VAL A 21 14.45 -9.59 -4.72
CA VAL A 21 12.99 -9.54 -4.59
C VAL A 21 12.44 -8.12 -4.49
N HIS A 22 11.13 -7.98 -4.71
CA HIS A 22 10.37 -6.78 -4.36
C HIS A 22 9.52 -7.06 -3.12
N VAL A 23 9.49 -6.13 -2.18
CA VAL A 23 8.74 -6.21 -0.92
C VAL A 23 7.79 -5.03 -0.83
N ILE A 24 6.56 -5.33 -0.38
CA ILE A 24 5.60 -4.32 0.05
C ILE A 24 5.40 -4.46 1.55
N ALA A 25 5.60 -3.37 2.29
CA ALA A 25 5.49 -3.35 3.74
C ALA A 25 4.67 -2.14 4.22
N GLY A 26 3.91 -2.31 5.30
CA GLY A 26 3.19 -1.22 5.96
C GLY A 26 4.04 -0.60 7.07
N LEU A 27 4.09 0.74 7.13
CA LEU A 27 4.84 1.53 8.09
C LEU A 27 3.98 2.70 8.60
N LEU A 28 4.30 3.18 9.81
CA LEU A 28 3.81 4.48 10.28
C LEU A 28 4.83 5.55 9.92
N GLU A 29 4.45 6.38 8.95
CA GLU A 29 5.27 7.45 8.41
C GLU A 29 5.07 8.75 9.20
N VAL A 30 6.17 9.42 9.54
CA VAL A 30 6.16 10.79 10.05
C VAL A 30 6.68 11.71 8.96
N ASP A 31 5.93 12.78 8.69
CA ASP A 31 6.32 13.84 7.77
C ASP A 31 5.89 15.19 8.35
N ALA A 32 6.87 15.98 8.75
CA ALA A 32 6.69 17.19 9.56
C ALA A 32 5.86 16.91 10.83
N ASP A 33 4.72 17.58 10.97
CA ASP A 33 3.79 17.48 12.10
C ASP A 33 2.69 16.42 11.90
N LYS A 34 2.78 15.63 10.82
CA LYS A 34 1.76 14.64 10.42
C LYS A 34 2.25 13.21 10.52
N CYS A 35 1.30 12.31 10.73
CA CYS A 35 1.54 10.87 10.81
C CYS A 35 0.63 10.14 9.82
N PHE A 36 1.16 9.20 9.04
CA PHE A 36 0.40 8.49 8.00
C PHE A 36 0.56 6.97 8.12
N ASN A 37 -0.49 6.25 7.73
CA ASN A 37 -0.43 4.81 7.47
C ASN A 37 0.03 4.62 6.03
N THR A 38 1.26 4.13 5.85
CA THR A 38 1.94 4.13 4.56
C THR A 38 2.37 2.73 4.15
N ALA A 39 2.10 2.35 2.90
CA ALA A 39 2.68 1.18 2.25
C ALA A 39 3.90 1.62 1.44
N VAL A 40 5.02 0.93 1.58
CA VAL A 40 6.22 1.13 0.77
C VAL A 40 6.42 -0.03 -0.19
N LEU A 41 6.89 0.26 -1.39
CA LEU A 41 7.39 -0.74 -2.34
C LEU A 41 8.90 -0.58 -2.43
N VAL A 42 9.63 -1.60 -1.99
CA VAL A 42 11.09 -1.67 -2.02
C VAL A 42 11.50 -2.78 -2.99
N GLY A 43 12.45 -2.51 -3.88
CA GLY A 43 12.97 -3.48 -4.84
C GLY A 43 14.47 -3.68 -4.70
N PRO A 44 15.08 -4.50 -5.58
CA PRO A 44 16.52 -4.81 -5.51
C PRO A 44 17.43 -3.59 -5.69
N ARG A 45 16.89 -2.49 -6.24
CA ARG A 45 17.57 -1.20 -6.43
C ARG A 45 17.27 -0.16 -5.35
N GLY A 46 16.54 -0.53 -4.30
CA GLY A 46 16.11 0.37 -3.23
C GLY A 46 14.62 0.72 -3.26
N LEU A 47 14.24 1.81 -2.59
CA LEU A 47 12.85 2.28 -2.51
C LEU A 47 12.31 2.65 -3.90
N VAL A 48 11.23 2.01 -4.32
CA VAL A 48 10.54 2.27 -5.59
C VAL A 48 9.47 3.34 -5.40
N GLY A 49 8.74 3.29 -4.28
CA GLY A 49 7.66 4.23 -4.02
C GLY A 49 6.95 4.01 -2.69
N LYS A 50 6.00 4.89 -2.39
CA LYS A 50 5.15 4.81 -1.20
C LYS A 50 3.71 5.23 -1.51
N TYR A 51 2.77 4.77 -0.70
CA TYR A 51 1.36 5.12 -0.78
C TYR A 51 0.82 5.36 0.62
N ARG A 52 0.29 6.56 0.88
CA ARG A 52 -0.37 6.93 2.14
C ARG A 52 -1.85 6.58 2.03
N LYS A 53 -2.37 5.81 3.00
CA LYS A 53 -3.75 5.34 3.04
C LYS A 53 -4.75 6.49 2.96
N ILE A 54 -5.55 6.52 1.90
CA ILE A 54 -6.55 7.58 1.69
C ILE A 54 -7.80 7.31 2.53
N HIS A 55 -8.32 6.07 2.50
CA HIS A 55 -9.56 5.73 3.20
C HIS A 55 -9.26 5.19 4.61
N LEU A 56 -9.44 6.03 5.62
CA LEU A 56 -9.31 5.63 7.02
C LEU A 56 -10.66 5.10 7.55
N PRO A 57 -10.73 3.85 8.07
CA PRO A 57 -11.94 3.29 8.68
C PRO A 57 -12.24 3.85 10.07
N PHE A 58 -11.45 4.82 10.55
CA PHE A 58 -11.55 5.39 11.90
C PHE A 58 -11.52 4.33 13.02
N LEU A 59 -10.62 3.34 12.88
CA LEU A 59 -10.45 2.21 13.79
C LEU A 59 -8.99 2.08 14.23
N GLY A 60 -8.75 1.84 15.52
CA GLY A 60 -7.40 1.67 16.06
C GLY A 60 -6.53 2.90 15.83
N ILE A 61 -5.31 2.68 15.32
CA ILE A 61 -4.36 3.77 15.02
C ILE A 61 -4.89 4.74 13.95
N ASP A 62 -5.79 4.28 13.06
CA ASP A 62 -6.38 5.11 12.01
C ASP A 62 -7.23 6.29 12.57
N ARG A 63 -7.48 6.33 13.89
CA ARG A 63 -8.14 7.46 14.58
C ARG A 63 -7.20 8.62 14.92
N PHE A 64 -5.89 8.40 14.87
CA PHE A 64 -4.87 9.31 15.40
C PHE A 64 -3.82 9.69 14.35
N ILE A 65 -4.11 9.41 13.09
CA ILE A 65 -3.22 9.66 11.96
C ILE A 65 -3.96 10.43 10.88
N ASP A 66 -3.21 11.06 10.00
CA ASP A 66 -3.68 11.85 8.88
C ASP A 66 -4.09 10.98 7.68
N HIS A 67 -5.06 11.49 6.91
CA HIS A 67 -5.43 10.92 5.63
C HIS A 67 -4.29 11.08 4.61
N GLY A 68 -4.14 10.08 3.74
CA GLY A 68 -3.25 10.17 2.59
C GLY A 68 -3.52 11.41 1.75
N ASN A 69 -2.46 12.17 1.47
CA ASN A 69 -2.52 13.47 0.80
C ASN A 69 -1.89 13.44 -0.59
N GLN A 70 -1.76 12.27 -1.19
CA GLN A 70 -1.15 12.07 -2.51
C GLN A 70 -2.11 11.29 -3.41
N PRO A 71 -2.10 11.55 -4.73
CA PRO A 71 -2.92 10.78 -5.66
C PRO A 71 -2.46 9.31 -5.71
N PHE A 72 -3.36 8.43 -6.15
CA PHE A 72 -2.99 7.06 -6.52
C PHE A 72 -1.89 7.06 -7.58
N ARG A 73 -0.96 6.10 -7.46
CA ARG A 73 0.19 5.95 -8.35
C ARG A 73 0.45 4.48 -8.60
N VAL A 74 0.96 4.21 -9.79
CA VAL A 74 1.40 2.89 -10.24
C VAL A 74 2.90 2.96 -10.50
N TYR A 75 3.62 1.94 -10.06
CA TYR A 75 5.07 1.88 -10.10
C TYR A 75 5.52 0.81 -11.08
N GLN A 76 6.32 1.19 -12.08
CA GLN A 76 6.86 0.26 -13.06
C GLN A 76 7.94 -0.61 -12.43
N THR A 77 7.79 -1.93 -12.54
CA THR A 77 8.80 -2.89 -12.08
C THR A 77 9.01 -4.00 -13.13
N PRO A 78 10.12 -4.76 -13.07
CA PRO A 78 10.36 -5.88 -13.97
C PRO A 78 9.30 -7.00 -13.92
N ILE A 79 8.46 -7.03 -12.87
CA ILE A 79 7.39 -8.03 -12.69
C ILE A 79 6.00 -7.49 -13.02
N GLY A 80 5.92 -6.26 -13.56
CA GLY A 80 4.68 -5.58 -13.92
C GLY A 80 4.53 -4.22 -13.24
N ASN A 81 3.49 -3.50 -13.65
CA ASN A 81 3.09 -2.22 -13.08
C ASN A 81 2.31 -2.46 -11.77
N ILE A 82 2.88 -2.04 -10.64
CA ILE A 82 2.34 -2.31 -9.30
C ILE A 82 1.65 -1.07 -8.74
N GLY A 83 0.35 -1.19 -8.46
CA GLY A 83 -0.40 -0.26 -7.60
C GLY A 83 -0.44 -0.76 -6.15
N MET A 84 -0.59 0.15 -5.19
CA MET A 84 -0.71 -0.17 -3.77
C MET A 84 -1.97 0.44 -3.16
N HIS A 85 -2.72 -0.38 -2.43
CA HIS A 85 -3.82 0.00 -1.55
C HIS A 85 -3.58 -0.51 -0.15
N ILE A 86 -4.28 0.01 0.85
CA ILE A 86 -4.16 -0.46 2.22
C ILE A 86 -5.53 -0.78 2.78
N CYS A 87 -5.75 -2.05 3.13
CA CYS A 87 -6.87 -2.53 3.94
C CYS A 87 -8.25 -2.00 3.50
N TYR A 88 -8.69 -0.88 4.06
CA TYR A 88 -10.02 -0.32 3.86
C TYR A 88 -10.24 0.26 2.45
N ASP A 89 -9.17 0.59 1.74
CA ASP A 89 -9.24 1.11 0.37
C ASP A 89 -9.98 0.15 -0.59
N CYS A 90 -9.92 -1.17 -0.37
CA CYS A 90 -10.57 -2.16 -1.23
C CYS A 90 -12.12 -2.10 -1.20
N ASN A 91 -12.70 -1.49 -0.16
CA ASN A 91 -14.15 -1.35 -0.07
C ASN A 91 -14.68 -0.39 -1.15
N PHE A 92 -13.84 0.47 -1.72
CA PHE A 92 -14.21 1.50 -2.69
C PHE A 92 -13.88 1.00 -4.11
N PRO A 93 -14.88 0.70 -4.97
CA PRO A 93 -14.63 0.28 -6.36
C PRO A 93 -13.75 1.25 -7.13
N GLU A 94 -13.94 2.54 -6.90
CA GLU A 94 -13.23 3.63 -7.56
C GLU A 94 -11.73 3.54 -7.31
N SER A 95 -11.29 3.11 -6.11
CA SER A 95 -9.88 2.96 -5.79
C SER A 95 -9.20 1.93 -6.69
N ALA A 96 -9.82 0.75 -6.89
CA ALA A 96 -9.27 -0.27 -7.78
C ALA A 96 -9.36 0.17 -9.25
N ARG A 97 -10.48 0.77 -9.65
CA ARG A 97 -10.67 1.31 -11.01
C ARG A 97 -9.61 2.33 -11.38
N VAL A 98 -9.29 3.27 -10.49
CA VAL A 98 -8.25 4.27 -10.75
C VAL A 98 -6.89 3.62 -10.97
N MET A 99 -6.51 2.61 -10.17
CA MET A 99 -5.23 1.91 -10.36
C MET A 99 -5.16 1.23 -11.73
N THR A 100 -6.23 0.58 -12.16
CA THR A 100 -6.31 -0.08 -13.47
C THR A 100 -6.27 0.93 -14.62
N LEU A 101 -6.98 2.05 -14.50
CA LEU A 101 -6.93 3.13 -15.49
C LEU A 101 -5.53 3.78 -15.57
N LEU A 102 -4.77 3.77 -14.48
CA LEU A 102 -3.36 4.18 -14.44
C LEU A 102 -2.40 3.09 -14.97
N GLY A 103 -2.91 1.93 -15.37
CA GLY A 103 -2.14 0.85 -15.99
C GLY A 103 -1.52 -0.14 -15.01
N ALA A 104 -2.10 -0.34 -13.82
CA ALA A 104 -1.66 -1.39 -12.90
C ALA A 104 -1.95 -2.80 -13.46
N ASP A 105 -0.92 -3.63 -13.53
CA ASP A 105 -1.03 -5.06 -13.81
C ASP A 105 -1.27 -5.85 -12.51
N ILE A 106 -0.73 -5.33 -11.40
CA ILE A 106 -0.81 -5.94 -10.07
C ILE A 106 -1.28 -4.87 -9.08
N LEU A 107 -2.33 -5.18 -8.32
CA LEU A 107 -2.79 -4.34 -7.22
C LEU A 107 -2.52 -5.02 -5.89
N ALA A 108 -1.52 -4.54 -5.17
CA ALA A 108 -1.18 -5.04 -3.84
C ALA A 108 -2.10 -4.44 -2.77
N LEU A 109 -2.60 -5.28 -1.87
CA LEU A 109 -3.50 -4.90 -0.80
C LEU A 109 -3.04 -5.53 0.54
N PRO A 110 -2.01 -4.99 1.20
CA PRO A 110 -1.72 -5.33 2.60
C PRO A 110 -2.90 -5.02 3.51
N THR A 111 -3.28 -5.98 4.37
CA THR A 111 -4.44 -5.87 5.27
C THR A 111 -4.13 -6.35 6.67
N ASN A 112 -4.82 -5.80 7.67
CA ASN A 112 -4.92 -6.36 9.02
C ASN A 112 -6.38 -6.29 9.46
N TRP A 113 -7.16 -7.30 9.07
CA TRP A 113 -8.60 -7.33 9.35
C TRP A 113 -8.89 -8.03 10.67
N PRO A 114 -9.82 -7.50 11.50
CA PRO A 114 -10.32 -8.23 12.66
C PRO A 114 -11.14 -9.44 12.20
N GLU A 115 -11.36 -10.36 13.14
CA GLU A 115 -12.29 -11.47 12.99
C GLU A 115 -13.69 -10.96 12.57
N GLY A 116 -14.35 -11.69 11.67
CA GLY A 116 -15.65 -11.33 11.10
C GLY A 116 -15.59 -10.55 9.77
N ARG A 117 -14.38 -10.23 9.26
CA ARG A 117 -14.17 -9.56 7.96
C ARG A 117 -13.81 -10.51 6.83
N GLU A 118 -13.94 -11.83 7.01
CA GLU A 118 -13.54 -12.85 6.03
C GLU A 118 -14.31 -12.71 4.71
N LYS A 119 -15.53 -12.16 4.77
CA LYS A 119 -16.34 -11.88 3.57
C LYS A 119 -15.66 -10.89 2.61
N VAL A 120 -14.86 -9.95 3.13
CA VAL A 120 -14.14 -8.98 2.29
C VAL A 120 -13.06 -9.70 1.50
N ALA A 121 -12.29 -10.57 2.16
CA ALA A 121 -11.30 -11.43 1.52
C ALA A 121 -11.93 -12.30 0.42
N LYS A 122 -13.08 -12.91 0.74
CA LYS A 122 -13.75 -13.89 -0.13
C LYS A 122 -14.48 -13.28 -1.32
N HIS A 123 -14.97 -12.05 -1.21
CA HIS A 123 -15.88 -11.48 -2.21
C HIS A 123 -15.39 -10.15 -2.76
N VAL A 124 -14.97 -9.23 -1.89
CA VAL A 124 -14.61 -7.87 -2.33
C VAL A 124 -13.33 -7.90 -3.16
N ILE A 125 -12.27 -8.58 -2.69
CA ILE A 125 -11.01 -8.66 -3.45
C ILE A 125 -11.24 -9.27 -4.83
N LEU A 126 -11.99 -10.38 -4.91
CA LEU A 126 -12.27 -11.05 -6.19
C LEU A 126 -13.13 -10.18 -7.11
N ALA A 127 -14.10 -9.44 -6.58
CA ALA A 127 -14.88 -8.50 -7.37
C ALA A 127 -14.01 -7.38 -7.94
N ARG A 128 -13.08 -6.82 -7.15
CA ARG A 128 -12.12 -5.80 -7.62
C ARG A 128 -11.21 -6.32 -8.71
N ALA A 129 -10.81 -7.58 -8.65
CA ALA A 129 -9.99 -8.22 -9.69
C ALA A 129 -10.79 -8.59 -10.94
N TYR A 130 -12.09 -8.90 -10.82
CA TYR A 130 -12.92 -9.26 -11.97
C TYR A 130 -13.38 -8.06 -12.78
N GLU A 131 -13.70 -6.95 -12.11
CA GLU A 131 -14.26 -5.76 -12.78
C GLU A 131 -13.21 -4.88 -13.48
N ASN A 132 -11.92 -5.17 -13.29
CA ASN A 132 -10.79 -4.36 -13.72
C ASN A 132 -9.76 -5.20 -14.47
#